data_AF-T0HFE2-F1
#
_entry.id   AF-T0HFE2-F1
#
_cell.length_a   1.000
_cell.length_b   1.000
_cell.length_c   1.000
_cell.angle_alpha   90.00
_cell.angle_beta   90.00
_cell.angle_gamma   90.00
#
_symmetry.space_group_name_H-M   'P 1'
#
loop_
_entity.id
_entity.type
_entity.pdbx_description
1 polymer ?
#
loop_
_entity_poly.entity_id
_entity_poly.type
_entity_poly.pdbx_seq_one_letter_code
_entity_poly.pdbx_strand_id
1 'polypeptide(L)'
;MPDMLDLTIDAGVIAVPNPVHSADVVHDYVDTLLDWSKLLEEPWVAIHISQGASEALFADGLYPLREQLRTLFGDHGIVEYDINTVAKLIDKLLTLTPSFETYYRVKDVLADALDTDPDIIKLTTHNGLQSDLARCVILIAILRKHCRQPIAGHSLILRSAPDSIVRVRAQIHDIEHERDDLPELPSPPEYFEGDVLVCDDFKGLVRCLDEGAILTEACDSSGAELAIKIALFKASLAWGQEPNWSDTRTPVIGASFLETCRECCRDQGGGLSPRILRAIVETMQSQNMAAVHALRTGKGGDDPQRMRGNDKAQRRDIDYEFHLHYWECANGLVELASVVHHNDFSIPE
;
A
#
# COMPACT_ATOMS: atom_id res chain seq x y z
N MET A 1 -4.05 16.04 -4.65
CA MET A 1 -3.40 15.52 -3.43
C MET A 1 -2.42 14.47 -3.91
N PRO A 2 -1.26 14.25 -3.26
CA PRO A 2 -0.45 13.07 -3.57
C PRO A 2 -1.38 11.84 -3.54
N ASP A 3 -1.18 10.88 -4.43
CA ASP A 3 -2.04 9.69 -4.56
C ASP A 3 -2.02 8.91 -3.25
N MET A 4 -2.95 9.29 -2.37
CA MET A 4 -3.16 8.73 -1.06
C MET A 4 -3.72 7.34 -1.28
N LEU A 5 -3.06 6.35 -0.71
CA LEU A 5 -3.52 4.98 -0.79
C LEU A 5 -4.74 4.83 0.11
N ASP A 6 -5.90 4.59 -0.49
CA ASP A 6 -7.11 4.36 0.27
C ASP A 6 -7.27 2.86 0.60
N LEU A 7 -7.57 2.58 1.86
CA LEU A 7 -7.80 1.24 2.38
C LEU A 7 -9.13 1.18 3.09
N THR A 8 -9.89 0.12 2.89
CA THR A 8 -11.03 -0.22 3.74
C THR A 8 -10.75 -1.48 4.51
N ILE A 9 -10.93 -1.45 5.84
CA ILE A 9 -10.79 -2.64 6.69
C ILE A 9 -12.15 -3.33 6.81
N ASP A 10 -12.22 -4.60 6.42
CA ASP A 10 -13.39 -5.44 6.68
C ASP A 10 -13.61 -5.61 8.20
N ALA A 11 -14.88 -5.54 8.62
CA ALA A 11 -15.25 -5.69 10.02
C ALA A 11 -14.81 -7.06 10.61
N GLY A 12 -14.72 -8.10 9.78
CA GLY A 12 -14.20 -9.41 10.16
C GLY A 12 -12.72 -9.41 10.55
N VAL A 13 -11.91 -8.44 10.10
CA VAL A 13 -10.51 -8.28 10.56
C VAL A 13 -10.46 -7.92 12.04
N ILE A 14 -11.46 -7.18 12.52
CA ILE A 14 -11.53 -6.66 13.89
C ILE A 14 -12.15 -7.68 14.86
N ALA A 15 -12.99 -8.59 14.36
CA ALA A 15 -13.57 -9.64 15.20
C ALA A 15 -12.48 -10.60 15.70
N VAL A 16 -12.59 -11.04 16.96
CA VAL A 16 -11.72 -12.08 17.53
C VAL A 16 -11.77 -13.33 16.64
N PRO A 17 -10.63 -13.94 16.30
CA PRO A 17 -10.60 -15.16 15.50
C PRO A 17 -11.34 -16.30 16.21
N ASN A 18 -12.08 -17.10 15.45
CA ASN A 18 -12.75 -18.30 15.92
C ASN A 18 -12.95 -19.26 14.72
N PRO A 19 -12.51 -20.53 14.78
CA PRO A 19 -11.82 -21.18 15.90
C PRO A 19 -10.35 -20.74 16.03
N VAL A 20 -9.84 -20.79 17.27
CA VAL A 20 -8.42 -20.57 17.58
C VAL A 20 -7.82 -21.90 17.99
N HIS A 21 -6.75 -22.29 17.31
CA HIS A 21 -6.12 -23.61 17.47
C HIS A 21 -4.76 -23.55 18.17
N SER A 22 -4.16 -22.36 18.27
CA SER A 22 -2.85 -22.14 18.90
C SER A 22 -2.72 -20.71 19.41
N ALA A 23 -1.75 -20.51 20.31
CA ALA A 23 -1.36 -19.17 20.75
C ALA A 23 -0.83 -18.31 19.59
N ASP A 24 -0.14 -18.93 18.61
CA ASP A 24 0.40 -18.24 17.44
C ASP A 24 -0.69 -17.47 16.67
N VAL A 25 -1.88 -18.06 16.50
CA VAL A 25 -3.02 -17.38 15.85
C VAL A 25 -3.46 -16.12 16.62
N VAL A 26 -3.33 -16.14 17.96
CA VAL A 26 -3.64 -14.97 18.79
C VAL A 26 -2.55 -13.90 18.66
N HIS A 27 -1.28 -14.30 18.60
CA HIS A 27 -0.18 -13.38 18.31
C HIS A 27 -0.35 -12.71 16.95
N ASP A 28 -0.57 -13.50 15.89
CA ASP A 28 -0.76 -13.01 14.52
C ASP A 28 -1.92 -12.02 14.45
N TYR A 29 -3.03 -12.30 15.15
CA TYR A 29 -4.17 -11.38 15.23
C TYR A 29 -3.80 -10.04 15.90
N VAL A 30 -3.10 -10.08 17.03
CA VAL A 30 -2.70 -8.84 17.74
C VAL A 30 -1.66 -8.07 16.93
N ASP A 31 -0.69 -8.75 16.34
CA ASP A 31 0.35 -8.13 15.52
C ASP A 31 -0.24 -7.48 14.27
N THR A 32 -1.21 -8.13 13.63
CA THR A 32 -1.98 -7.56 12.50
C THR A 32 -2.68 -6.26 12.90
N LEU A 33 -3.36 -6.24 14.05
CA LEU A 33 -3.98 -5.01 14.56
C LEU A 33 -2.95 -3.91 14.84
N LEU A 34 -1.82 -4.25 15.43
CA LEU A 34 -0.74 -3.29 15.71
C LEU A 34 -0.15 -2.72 14.41
N ASP A 35 0.00 -3.52 13.37
CA ASP A 35 0.45 -3.05 12.07
C ASP A 35 -0.54 -2.07 11.43
N TRP A 36 -1.85 -2.35 11.53
CA TRP A 36 -2.87 -1.38 11.12
C TRP A 36 -2.83 -0.10 11.96
N SER A 37 -2.53 -0.20 13.25
CA SER A 37 -2.35 0.98 14.11
C SER A 37 -1.21 1.88 13.64
N LYS A 38 -0.10 1.29 13.16
CA LYS A 38 1.04 2.06 12.64
C LYS A 38 0.63 2.81 11.36
N LEU A 39 -0.11 2.14 10.48
CA LEU A 39 -0.61 2.74 9.25
C LEU A 39 -1.57 3.93 9.49
N LEU A 40 -2.31 3.94 10.59
CA LEU A 40 -3.14 5.11 10.95
C LEU A 40 -2.35 6.40 11.16
N GLU A 41 -1.04 6.30 11.40
CA GLU A 41 -0.15 7.43 11.63
C GLU A 41 0.61 7.84 10.35
N GLU A 42 0.48 7.06 9.27
CA GLU A 42 1.18 7.27 8.02
C GLU A 42 0.41 8.25 7.11
N PRO A 43 1.02 9.36 6.66
CA PRO A 43 0.32 10.41 5.92
C PRO A 43 -0.05 10.06 4.48
N TRP A 44 0.46 8.93 3.96
CA TRP A 44 0.24 8.46 2.59
C TRP A 44 -0.89 7.42 2.49
N VAL A 45 -1.50 7.04 3.61
CA VAL A 45 -2.62 6.09 3.66
C VAL A 45 -3.85 6.75 4.26
N ALA A 46 -5.00 6.56 3.64
CA ALA A 46 -6.30 6.78 4.26
C ALA A 46 -6.94 5.44 4.60
N ILE A 47 -7.16 5.20 5.90
CA ILE A 47 -7.86 4.00 6.37
C ILE A 47 -9.32 4.37 6.65
N HIS A 48 -10.20 3.57 6.06
CA HIS A 48 -11.63 3.64 6.24
C HIS A 48 -12.15 2.35 6.85
N ILE A 49 -13.28 2.48 7.52
CA ILE A 49 -14.12 1.36 7.91
C ILE A 49 -15.54 1.62 7.42
N SER A 50 -16.29 0.55 7.20
CA SER A 50 -17.70 0.70 6.88
C SER A 50 -18.48 1.32 8.04
N GLN A 51 -19.43 2.20 7.72
CA GLN A 51 -20.43 2.70 8.67
C GLN A 51 -21.24 1.57 9.33
N GLY A 52 -21.48 0.46 8.61
CA GLY A 52 -22.21 -0.70 9.11
C GLY A 52 -21.39 -1.64 10.00
N ALA A 53 -20.06 -1.51 10.01
CA ALA A 53 -19.16 -2.45 10.67
C ALA A 53 -19.45 -2.63 12.17
N SER A 54 -19.66 -1.52 12.90
CA SER A 54 -19.95 -1.55 14.33
C SER A 54 -21.28 -2.24 14.65
N GLU A 55 -22.30 -1.99 13.82
CA GLU A 55 -23.62 -2.60 13.98
C GLU A 55 -23.59 -4.09 13.67
N ALA A 56 -22.91 -4.49 12.59
CA ALA A 56 -22.74 -5.89 12.21
C ALA A 56 -22.00 -6.68 13.32
N LEU A 57 -20.88 -6.15 13.83
CA LEU A 57 -20.14 -6.76 14.93
C LEU A 57 -20.99 -6.87 16.21
N PHE A 58 -21.79 -5.86 16.53
CA PHE A 58 -22.65 -5.90 17.72
C PHE A 58 -23.79 -6.92 17.56
N ALA A 59 -24.45 -6.97 16.40
CA ALA A 59 -25.53 -7.89 16.11
C ALA A 59 -25.09 -9.36 16.18
N ASP A 60 -23.87 -9.66 15.74
CA ASP A 60 -23.27 -10.99 15.79
C ASP A 60 -22.64 -11.32 17.17
N GLY A 61 -22.76 -10.40 18.15
CA GLY A 61 -22.20 -10.57 19.49
C GLY A 61 -20.68 -10.59 19.53
N LEU A 62 -20.02 -10.02 18.51
CA LEU A 62 -18.57 -9.92 18.35
C LEU A 62 -18.01 -8.60 18.92
N TYR A 63 -18.86 -7.66 19.32
CA TYR A 63 -18.46 -6.40 19.95
C TYR A 63 -19.45 -6.02 21.06
N PRO A 64 -19.00 -5.46 22.21
CA PRO A 64 -17.62 -5.13 22.60
C PRO A 64 -16.72 -6.33 22.91
N LEU A 65 -15.44 -6.25 22.53
CA LEU A 65 -14.51 -7.39 22.50
C LEU A 65 -13.81 -7.71 23.83
N ARG A 66 -13.95 -6.87 24.87
CA ARG A 66 -13.15 -6.98 26.11
C ARG A 66 -13.27 -8.34 26.79
N GLU A 67 -14.47 -8.88 26.90
CA GLU A 67 -14.69 -10.19 27.52
C GLU A 67 -14.19 -11.33 26.63
N GLN A 68 -14.33 -11.21 25.31
CA GLN A 68 -13.82 -12.21 24.36
C GLN A 68 -12.29 -12.26 24.37
N LEU A 69 -11.63 -11.11 24.39
CA LEU A 69 -10.17 -11.01 24.51
C LEU A 69 -9.69 -11.58 25.85
N ARG A 70 -10.43 -11.34 26.94
CA ARG A 70 -10.11 -11.91 28.27
C ARG A 70 -10.13 -13.43 28.24
N THR A 71 -11.18 -14.02 27.69
CA THR A 71 -11.29 -15.47 27.52
C THR A 71 -10.18 -15.98 26.60
N LEU A 72 -10.00 -15.37 25.43
CA LEU A 72 -9.00 -15.79 24.45
C LEU A 72 -7.58 -15.80 25.01
N PHE A 73 -7.17 -14.71 25.67
CA PHE A 73 -5.83 -14.58 26.24
C PHE A 73 -5.64 -15.53 27.43
N GLY A 74 -6.67 -15.69 28.26
CA GLY A 74 -6.65 -16.62 29.38
C GLY A 74 -6.50 -18.07 28.93
N ASP A 75 -7.24 -18.48 27.91
CA ASP A 75 -7.25 -19.85 27.38
C ASP A 75 -5.94 -20.22 26.68
N HIS A 76 -5.24 -19.24 26.09
CA HIS A 76 -3.99 -19.45 25.34
C HIS A 76 -2.74 -18.99 26.09
N GLY A 77 -2.87 -18.47 27.32
CA GLY A 77 -1.73 -18.08 28.16
C GLY A 77 -1.00 -16.80 27.70
N ILE A 78 -1.69 -15.91 26.99
CA ILE A 78 -1.13 -14.65 26.47
C ILE A 78 -1.03 -13.63 27.62
N VAL A 79 0.17 -13.14 27.88
CA VAL A 79 0.48 -12.23 29.02
C VAL A 79 1.26 -10.97 28.62
N GLU A 80 1.85 -10.97 27.43
CA GLU A 80 2.63 -9.87 26.87
C GLU A 80 1.76 -8.69 26.38
N TYR A 81 0.49 -8.95 26.05
CA TYR A 81 -0.43 -7.92 25.56
C TYR A 81 -1.48 -7.56 26.61
N ASP A 82 -1.73 -6.25 26.77
CA ASP A 82 -2.81 -5.74 27.61
C ASP A 82 -4.13 -5.67 26.83
N ILE A 83 -5.15 -6.36 27.34
CA ILE A 83 -6.50 -6.43 26.76
C ILE A 83 -7.09 -5.03 26.53
N ASN A 84 -6.85 -4.08 27.44
CA ASN A 84 -7.42 -2.74 27.31
C ASN A 84 -6.78 -1.95 26.18
N THR A 85 -5.48 -2.14 25.96
CA THR A 85 -4.75 -1.55 24.84
C THR A 85 -5.30 -2.06 23.51
N VAL A 86 -5.47 -3.37 23.36
CA VAL A 86 -6.06 -3.97 22.15
C VAL A 86 -7.49 -3.49 21.93
N ALA A 87 -8.33 -3.49 22.97
CA ALA A 87 -9.70 -3.02 22.86
C ALA A 87 -9.79 -1.53 22.48
N LYS A 88 -8.92 -0.67 23.02
CA LYS A 88 -8.86 0.76 22.66
C LYS A 88 -8.44 0.98 21.21
N LEU A 89 -7.52 0.17 20.70
CA LEU A 89 -7.11 0.23 19.30
C LEU A 89 -8.28 -0.10 18.38
N ILE A 90 -9.05 -1.13 18.71
CA ILE A 90 -10.25 -1.49 17.97
C ILE A 90 -11.32 -0.40 18.05
N ASP A 91 -11.55 0.15 19.26
CA ASP A 91 -12.46 1.28 19.44
C ASP A 91 -12.00 2.48 18.56
N LYS A 92 -10.69 2.73 18.43
CA LYS A 92 -10.11 3.77 17.54
C LYS A 92 -10.38 3.47 16.07
N LEU A 93 -10.23 2.22 15.62
CA LEU A 93 -10.51 1.80 14.24
C LEU A 93 -12.00 1.95 13.88
N LEU A 94 -12.89 1.51 14.77
CA LEU A 94 -14.35 1.59 14.58
C LEU A 94 -14.89 3.03 14.63
N THR A 95 -14.15 3.95 15.26
CA THR A 95 -14.52 5.37 15.36
C THR A 95 -13.83 6.24 14.30
N LEU A 96 -13.14 5.63 13.33
CA LEU A 96 -12.54 6.36 12.21
C LEU A 96 -13.61 7.11 11.42
N THR A 97 -13.30 8.37 11.15
CA THR A 97 -14.15 9.24 10.33
C THR A 97 -13.30 9.98 9.30
N PRO A 98 -13.80 10.19 8.08
CA PRO A 98 -15.09 9.69 7.57
C PRO A 98 -15.09 8.17 7.32
N SER A 99 -16.27 7.55 7.43
CA SER A 99 -16.45 6.15 6.99
C SER A 99 -16.20 6.03 5.48
N PHE A 100 -16.01 4.80 4.99
CA PHE A 100 -15.88 4.51 3.57
C PHE A 100 -17.02 5.15 2.75
N GLU A 101 -18.26 4.93 3.19
CA GLU A 101 -19.48 5.43 2.55
C GLU A 101 -19.51 6.95 2.48
N THR A 102 -19.18 7.60 3.61
CA THR A 102 -19.17 9.05 3.73
C THR A 102 -18.08 9.67 2.85
N TYR A 103 -16.88 9.07 2.83
CA TYR A 103 -15.73 9.57 2.08
C TYR A 103 -15.99 9.50 0.57
N TYR A 104 -16.47 8.35 0.08
CA TYR A 104 -16.70 8.14 -1.35
C TYR A 104 -18.07 8.56 -1.85
N ARG A 105 -18.94 9.07 -0.96
CA ARG A 105 -20.29 9.54 -1.26
C ARG A 105 -21.18 8.44 -1.87
N VAL A 106 -21.01 7.21 -1.39
CA VAL A 106 -21.84 6.03 -1.72
C VAL A 106 -22.44 5.51 -0.43
N LYS A 107 -23.76 5.30 -0.39
CA LYS A 107 -24.48 4.95 0.85
C LYS A 107 -24.75 3.47 0.92
N ASP A 108 -25.42 2.94 -0.10
CA ASP A 108 -25.86 1.54 -0.11
C ASP A 108 -25.99 1.01 -1.53
N VAL A 109 -26.00 -0.32 -1.67
CA VAL A 109 -26.22 -1.02 -2.94
C VAL A 109 -27.17 -2.19 -2.74
N LEU A 110 -28.25 -2.20 -3.52
CA LEU A 110 -29.17 -3.31 -3.57
C LEU A 110 -28.72 -4.27 -4.68
N ALA A 111 -28.25 -5.44 -4.30
CA ALA A 111 -27.75 -6.45 -5.22
C ALA A 111 -28.20 -7.86 -4.87
N ASP A 112 -28.28 -8.73 -5.87
CA ASP A 112 -28.45 -10.17 -5.75
C ASP A 112 -27.46 -10.94 -6.64
N ALA A 113 -27.48 -12.27 -6.49
CA ALA A 113 -26.61 -13.18 -7.24
C ALA A 113 -25.11 -12.79 -7.23
N LEU A 114 -24.62 -12.30 -6.08
CA LEU A 114 -23.21 -12.00 -5.88
C LEU A 114 -22.37 -13.28 -5.96
N ASP A 115 -21.35 -13.23 -6.80
CA ASP A 115 -20.31 -14.23 -6.97
C ASP A 115 -18.94 -13.55 -6.91
N THR A 116 -18.01 -14.13 -6.17
CA THR A 116 -16.63 -13.64 -6.03
C THR A 116 -15.65 -14.76 -6.35
N ASP A 117 -14.61 -14.45 -7.12
CA ASP A 117 -13.54 -15.39 -7.49
C ASP A 117 -12.17 -14.76 -7.15
N PRO A 118 -11.45 -15.26 -6.13
CA PRO A 118 -11.84 -16.32 -5.17
C PRO A 118 -13.02 -15.95 -4.26
N ASP A 119 -13.68 -16.97 -3.67
CA ASP A 119 -14.86 -16.79 -2.79
C ASP A 119 -14.47 -16.26 -1.41
N ILE A 120 -14.56 -14.93 -1.26
CA ILE A 120 -14.22 -14.23 -0.01
C ILE A 120 -15.41 -14.06 0.94
N ILE A 121 -16.64 -14.22 0.46
CA ILE A 121 -17.85 -14.04 1.28
C ILE A 121 -17.93 -15.13 2.35
N LYS A 122 -17.35 -16.31 2.07
CA LYS A 122 -17.26 -17.42 3.02
C LYS A 122 -16.15 -17.32 4.06
N LEU A 123 -15.38 -16.23 4.09
CA LEU A 123 -14.34 -16.02 5.11
C LEU A 123 -14.89 -15.90 6.53
N THR A 124 -16.18 -15.56 6.66
CA THR A 124 -16.90 -15.52 7.93
C THR A 124 -18.17 -16.36 7.84
N THR A 125 -18.59 -16.94 8.96
CA THR A 125 -19.87 -17.67 9.08
C THR A 125 -21.01 -16.81 9.62
N HIS A 126 -20.71 -15.55 9.96
CA HIS A 126 -21.67 -14.62 10.56
C HIS A 126 -22.40 -13.84 9.48
N ASN A 127 -23.73 -13.98 9.40
CA ASN A 127 -24.53 -13.39 8.33
C ASN A 127 -24.43 -11.85 8.29
N GLY A 128 -24.32 -11.19 9.45
CA GLY A 128 -24.16 -9.74 9.52
C GLY A 128 -22.86 -9.29 8.86
N LEU A 129 -21.74 -9.91 9.25
CA LEU A 129 -20.43 -9.67 8.62
C LEU A 129 -20.39 -10.05 7.14
N GLN A 130 -21.01 -11.16 6.72
CA GLN A 130 -21.07 -11.55 5.30
C GLN A 130 -21.79 -10.48 4.47
N SER A 131 -22.91 -9.96 4.98
CA SER A 131 -23.69 -8.93 4.29
C SER A 131 -22.93 -7.60 4.21
N ASP A 132 -22.21 -7.22 5.27
CA ASP A 132 -21.40 -6.01 5.29
C ASP A 132 -20.22 -6.12 4.30
N LEU A 133 -19.50 -7.25 4.32
CA LEU A 133 -18.42 -7.54 3.38
C LEU A 133 -18.91 -7.55 1.93
N ALA A 134 -20.03 -8.22 1.64
CA ALA A 134 -20.63 -8.26 0.32
C ALA A 134 -20.92 -6.84 -0.21
N ARG A 135 -21.50 -5.99 0.64
CA ARG A 135 -21.79 -4.59 0.30
C ARG A 135 -20.51 -3.80 0.04
N CYS A 136 -19.50 -3.88 0.92
CA CYS A 136 -18.21 -3.23 0.72
C CYS A 136 -17.52 -3.66 -0.58
N VAL A 137 -17.47 -4.96 -0.85
CA VAL A 137 -16.85 -5.52 -2.06
C VAL A 137 -17.51 -4.99 -3.33
N ILE A 138 -18.84 -4.97 -3.38
CA ILE A 138 -19.58 -4.46 -4.54
C ILE A 138 -19.33 -2.95 -4.72
N LEU A 139 -19.43 -2.16 -3.65
CA LEU A 139 -19.23 -0.72 -3.71
C LEU A 139 -17.81 -0.37 -4.16
N ILE A 140 -16.79 -1.04 -3.61
CA ILE A 140 -15.39 -0.86 -4.02
C ILE A 140 -15.22 -1.25 -5.50
N ALA A 141 -15.77 -2.39 -5.94
CA ALA A 141 -15.68 -2.82 -7.33
C ALA A 141 -16.33 -1.82 -8.31
N ILE A 142 -17.47 -1.25 -7.93
CA ILE A 142 -18.16 -0.19 -8.70
C ILE A 142 -17.26 1.04 -8.82
N LEU A 143 -16.74 1.53 -7.70
CA LEU A 143 -15.90 2.73 -7.67
C LEU A 143 -14.58 2.53 -8.43
N ARG A 144 -14.02 1.33 -8.43
CA ARG A 144 -12.76 0.99 -9.11
C ARG A 144 -12.86 0.93 -10.63
N LYS A 145 -14.04 0.57 -11.18
CA LYS A 145 -14.16 0.25 -12.61
C LYS A 145 -15.17 1.09 -13.37
N HIS A 146 -16.23 1.56 -12.71
CA HIS A 146 -17.37 2.18 -13.40
C HIS A 146 -17.47 3.68 -13.19
N CYS A 147 -16.79 4.25 -12.20
CA CYS A 147 -16.66 5.71 -12.09
C CYS A 147 -15.84 6.28 -13.26
N ARG A 148 -16.22 7.47 -13.76
CA ARG A 148 -15.41 8.21 -14.75
C ARG A 148 -14.02 8.57 -14.21
N GLN A 149 -13.92 8.73 -12.89
CA GLN A 149 -12.66 8.84 -12.15
C GLN A 149 -12.53 7.62 -11.22
N PRO A 150 -12.01 6.49 -11.73
CA PRO A 150 -11.95 5.27 -10.94
C PRO A 150 -10.92 5.36 -9.82
N ILE A 151 -11.20 4.71 -8.70
CA ILE A 151 -10.29 4.64 -7.54
C ILE A 151 -9.33 3.44 -7.65
N ALA A 152 -8.48 3.44 -8.68
CA ALA A 152 -7.67 2.29 -9.06
C ALA A 152 -6.75 1.72 -7.95
N GLY A 153 -6.37 2.55 -6.96
CA GLY A 153 -5.52 2.14 -5.84
C GLY A 153 -6.25 1.62 -4.59
N HIS A 154 -7.58 1.66 -4.54
CA HIS A 154 -8.31 1.29 -3.32
C HIS A 154 -8.22 -0.21 -3.05
N SER A 155 -7.79 -0.58 -1.84
CA SER A 155 -7.64 -1.97 -1.39
C SER A 155 -8.55 -2.30 -0.19
N LEU A 156 -9.08 -3.52 -0.17
CA LEU A 156 -9.88 -4.06 0.93
C LEU A 156 -9.02 -5.00 1.78
N ILE A 157 -8.90 -4.70 3.07
CA ILE A 157 -8.20 -5.56 4.02
C ILE A 157 -9.16 -6.65 4.48
N LEU A 158 -8.74 -7.90 4.31
CA LEU A 158 -9.47 -9.09 4.73
C LEU A 158 -8.71 -9.79 5.85
N ARG A 159 -9.40 -10.65 6.61
CA ARG A 159 -8.73 -11.48 7.64
C ARG A 159 -7.69 -12.44 7.04
N SER A 160 -8.00 -12.98 5.87
CA SER A 160 -7.11 -13.85 5.10
C SER A 160 -7.42 -13.66 3.64
N ALA A 161 -6.44 -13.15 2.89
CA ALA A 161 -6.60 -12.81 1.49
C ALA A 161 -6.15 -14.02 0.65
N PRO A 162 -7.05 -14.71 -0.05
CA PRO A 162 -6.69 -15.88 -0.86
C PRO A 162 -5.86 -15.55 -2.10
N ASP A 163 -5.98 -14.32 -2.62
CA ASP A 163 -5.22 -13.77 -3.75
C ASP A 163 -5.12 -12.24 -3.58
N SER A 164 -4.38 -11.53 -4.44
CA SER A 164 -4.30 -10.05 -4.42
C SER A 164 -5.45 -9.36 -5.14
N ILE A 165 -6.19 -10.09 -5.97
CA ILE A 165 -7.31 -9.58 -6.76
C ILE A 165 -8.51 -10.51 -6.59
N VAL A 166 -9.67 -9.96 -6.26
CA VAL A 166 -10.94 -10.67 -6.23
C VAL A 166 -11.83 -10.13 -7.35
N ARG A 167 -12.26 -11.02 -8.24
CA ARG A 167 -13.24 -10.69 -9.28
C ARG A 167 -14.63 -10.71 -8.68
N VAL A 168 -15.43 -9.72 -9.04
CA VAL A 168 -16.78 -9.52 -8.50
C VAL A 168 -17.78 -9.56 -9.64
N ARG A 169 -18.82 -10.35 -9.49
CA ARG A 169 -19.96 -10.41 -10.39
C ARG A 169 -21.26 -10.36 -9.61
N ALA A 170 -22.16 -9.46 -9.95
CA ALA A 170 -23.44 -9.31 -9.24
C ALA A 170 -24.54 -8.74 -10.15
N GLN A 171 -25.80 -8.91 -9.76
CA GLN A 171 -26.93 -8.20 -10.35
C GLN A 171 -27.28 -7.01 -9.46
N ILE A 172 -27.08 -5.79 -9.99
CA ILE A 172 -27.27 -4.54 -9.22
C ILE A 172 -28.64 -3.97 -9.56
N HIS A 173 -29.55 -3.94 -8.59
CA HIS A 173 -30.90 -3.38 -8.78
C HIS A 173 -30.94 -1.88 -8.56
N ASP A 174 -30.21 -1.40 -7.55
CA ASP A 174 -30.14 0.02 -7.21
C ASP A 174 -28.85 0.35 -6.46
N ILE A 175 -28.42 1.61 -6.53
CA ILE A 175 -27.30 2.14 -5.77
C ILE A 175 -27.63 3.54 -5.26
N GLU A 176 -27.58 3.73 -3.95
CA GLU A 176 -27.79 5.04 -3.34
C GLU A 176 -26.43 5.77 -3.27
N HIS A 177 -26.28 6.85 -4.04
CA HIS A 177 -25.06 7.65 -4.05
C HIS A 177 -25.32 9.14 -4.30
N GLU A 178 -24.32 9.97 -4.02
CA GLU A 178 -24.33 11.41 -4.34
C GLU A 178 -23.27 11.77 -5.40
N ARG A 179 -22.57 10.77 -5.95
CA ARG A 179 -21.52 10.95 -6.95
C ARG A 179 -22.05 11.42 -8.31
N ASP A 180 -21.35 12.39 -8.91
CA ASP A 180 -21.66 12.93 -10.24
C ASP A 180 -20.95 12.17 -11.39
N ASP A 181 -20.00 11.31 -11.04
CA ASP A 181 -19.11 10.60 -11.96
C ASP A 181 -19.46 9.13 -12.13
N LEU A 182 -20.52 8.64 -11.47
CA LEU A 182 -21.01 7.28 -11.61
C LEU A 182 -22.07 7.21 -12.73
N PRO A 183 -21.83 6.50 -13.84
CA PRO A 183 -22.82 6.28 -14.88
C PRO A 183 -23.85 5.22 -14.46
N GLU A 184 -24.90 5.05 -15.26
CA GLU A 184 -25.83 3.93 -15.10
C GLU A 184 -25.08 2.59 -15.18
N LEU A 185 -25.33 1.72 -14.21
CA LEU A 185 -24.78 0.37 -14.15
C LEU A 185 -25.64 -0.61 -14.98
N PRO A 186 -25.09 -1.77 -15.39
CA PRO A 186 -25.90 -2.83 -16.00
C PRO A 186 -27.07 -3.21 -15.10
N SER A 187 -28.28 -3.22 -15.68
CA SER A 187 -29.51 -3.55 -14.94
C SER A 187 -29.90 -5.02 -15.15
N PRO A 188 -30.53 -5.67 -14.16
CA PRO A 188 -30.93 -7.06 -14.27
C PRO A 188 -31.83 -7.30 -15.50
N PRO A 189 -31.62 -8.40 -16.25
CA PRO A 189 -30.86 -9.60 -15.87
C PRO A 189 -29.35 -9.53 -16.17
N GLU A 190 -28.84 -8.42 -16.70
CA GLU A 190 -27.42 -8.25 -16.98
C GLU A 190 -26.61 -8.21 -15.68
N TYR A 191 -25.38 -8.71 -15.75
CA TYR A 191 -24.48 -8.72 -14.61
C TYR A 191 -23.51 -7.55 -14.68
N PHE A 192 -23.32 -6.92 -13.53
CA PHE A 192 -22.15 -6.11 -13.26
C PHE A 192 -20.92 -7.02 -13.12
N GLU A 193 -19.79 -6.59 -13.66
CA GLU A 193 -18.49 -7.23 -13.46
C GLU A 193 -17.45 -6.19 -13.04
N GLY A 194 -16.67 -6.50 -12.01
CA GLY A 194 -15.62 -5.65 -11.47
C GLY A 194 -14.52 -6.45 -10.75
N ASP A 195 -13.60 -5.74 -10.12
CA ASP A 195 -12.53 -6.31 -9.30
C ASP A 195 -12.26 -5.45 -8.07
N VAL A 196 -11.68 -6.09 -7.06
CA VAL A 196 -11.22 -5.47 -5.82
C VAL A 196 -9.80 -5.94 -5.55
N LEU A 197 -8.91 -5.00 -5.20
CA LEU A 197 -7.60 -5.35 -4.64
C LEU A 197 -7.79 -5.75 -3.19
N VAL A 198 -7.21 -6.88 -2.78
CA VAL A 198 -7.32 -7.36 -1.40
C VAL A 198 -5.95 -7.70 -0.82
N CYS A 199 -5.81 -7.56 0.49
CA CYS A 199 -4.66 -8.02 1.25
C CYS A 199 -5.07 -8.33 2.69
N ASP A 200 -4.23 -9.05 3.42
CA ASP A 200 -4.50 -9.49 4.79
C ASP A 200 -3.52 -8.96 5.83
N ASP A 201 -2.34 -8.54 5.39
CA ASP A 201 -1.35 -7.89 6.24
C ASP A 201 -0.68 -6.70 5.54
N PHE A 202 0.14 -5.97 6.29
CA PHE A 202 0.92 -4.84 5.79
C PHE A 202 1.87 -5.25 4.64
N LYS A 203 2.45 -6.46 4.68
CA LYS A 203 3.38 -6.93 3.65
C LYS A 203 2.66 -7.19 2.34
N GLY A 204 1.48 -7.80 2.40
CA GLY A 204 0.56 -8.04 1.31
C GLY A 204 0.11 -6.73 0.70
N LEU A 205 -0.20 -5.73 1.53
CA LEU A 205 -0.48 -4.39 1.04
C LEU A 205 0.69 -3.82 0.24
N VAL A 206 1.90 -3.76 0.84
CA VAL A 206 3.08 -3.20 0.17
C VAL A 206 3.38 -3.95 -1.12
N ARG A 207 3.20 -5.29 -1.17
CA ARG A 207 3.36 -6.11 -2.39
C ARG A 207 2.43 -5.66 -3.52
N CYS A 208 1.21 -5.23 -3.21
CA CYS A 208 0.21 -4.82 -4.20
C CYS A 208 0.44 -3.43 -4.78
N LEU A 209 1.24 -2.57 -4.13
CA LEU A 209 1.50 -1.21 -4.61
C LEU A 209 2.38 -1.23 -5.85
N ASP A 210 2.08 -0.41 -6.86
CA ASP A 210 2.97 -0.22 -8.01
C ASP A 210 3.91 0.96 -7.73
N GLU A 211 5.08 0.67 -7.16
CA GLU A 211 6.09 1.68 -6.86
C GLU A 211 6.58 2.44 -8.10
N GLY A 212 6.52 1.81 -9.28
CA GLY A 212 6.89 2.44 -10.55
C GLY A 212 5.88 3.49 -10.98
N ALA A 213 4.59 3.18 -10.85
CA ALA A 213 3.51 4.15 -11.07
C ALA A 213 3.60 5.29 -10.05
N ILE A 214 3.76 4.99 -8.76
CA ILE A 214 3.91 6.01 -7.69
C ILE A 214 5.08 6.94 -7.99
N LEU A 215 6.25 6.42 -8.40
CA LEU A 215 7.39 7.27 -8.77
C LEU A 215 7.10 8.15 -9.99
N THR A 216 6.35 7.63 -10.96
CA THR A 216 6.01 8.35 -12.19
C THR A 216 5.05 9.52 -11.92
N GLU A 217 4.11 9.33 -11.00
CA GLU A 217 3.07 10.30 -10.63
C GLU A 217 3.49 11.23 -9.50
N ALA A 218 4.53 10.87 -8.74
CA ALA A 218 5.05 11.63 -7.61
C ALA A 218 5.26 13.10 -7.96
N CYS A 219 4.53 14.00 -7.28
CA CYS A 219 4.56 15.46 -7.48
C CYS A 219 5.59 16.19 -6.59
N ASP A 220 6.08 15.53 -5.55
CA ASP A 220 7.03 16.05 -4.56
C ASP A 220 8.02 14.97 -4.08
N SER A 221 8.98 15.37 -3.24
CA SER A 221 9.97 14.45 -2.69
C SER A 221 9.35 13.36 -1.81
N SER A 222 8.20 13.62 -1.17
CA SER A 222 7.52 12.65 -0.31
C SER A 222 6.94 11.49 -1.13
N GLY A 223 6.33 11.76 -2.27
CA GLY A 223 5.87 10.70 -3.19
C GLY A 223 7.03 9.87 -3.76
N ALA A 224 8.15 10.52 -4.11
CA ALA A 224 9.34 9.83 -4.58
C ALA A 224 9.97 8.95 -3.48
N GLU A 225 10.06 9.48 -2.26
CA GLU A 225 10.54 8.75 -1.09
C GLU A 225 9.66 7.54 -0.78
N LEU A 226 8.34 7.68 -0.85
CA LEU A 226 7.40 6.57 -0.67
C LEU A 226 7.65 5.45 -1.70
N ALA A 227 7.76 5.79 -3.00
CA ALA A 227 8.05 4.81 -4.05
C ALA A 227 9.37 4.07 -3.79
N ILE A 228 10.42 4.79 -3.39
CA ILE A 228 11.72 4.21 -3.06
C ILE A 228 11.63 3.31 -1.83
N LYS A 229 10.89 3.74 -0.79
CA LYS A 229 10.69 2.96 0.44
C LYS A 229 9.96 1.65 0.16
N ILE A 230 8.91 1.69 -0.66
CA ILE A 230 8.19 0.49 -1.13
C ILE A 230 9.16 -0.43 -1.89
N ALA A 231 9.94 0.10 -2.82
CA ALA A 231 10.90 -0.68 -3.61
C ALA A 231 11.95 -1.37 -2.71
N LEU A 232 12.50 -0.66 -1.72
CA LEU A 232 13.44 -1.21 -0.74
C LEU A 232 12.80 -2.30 0.12
N PHE A 233 11.57 -2.07 0.59
CA PHE A 233 10.82 -3.04 1.38
C PHE A 233 10.55 -4.33 0.58
N LYS A 234 10.07 -4.19 -0.65
CA LYS A 234 9.84 -5.31 -1.57
C LYS A 234 11.12 -6.09 -1.88
N ALA A 235 12.23 -5.40 -2.12
CA ALA A 235 13.53 -6.03 -2.37
C ALA A 235 14.00 -6.88 -1.17
N SER A 236 13.86 -6.35 0.05
CA SER A 236 14.18 -7.09 1.28
C SER A 236 13.30 -8.34 1.43
N LEU A 237 11.99 -8.23 1.19
CA LEU A 237 11.07 -9.38 1.20
C LEU A 237 11.46 -10.43 0.16
N ALA A 238 11.86 -10.01 -1.05
CA ALA A 238 12.29 -10.92 -2.12
C ALA A 238 13.55 -11.72 -1.77
N TRP A 239 14.36 -11.22 -0.84
CA TRP A 239 15.52 -11.93 -0.29
C TRP A 239 15.23 -12.74 0.97
N GLY A 240 13.95 -12.89 1.33
CA GLY A 240 13.54 -13.63 2.52
C GLY A 240 13.90 -12.92 3.83
N GLN A 241 14.11 -11.60 3.79
CA GLN A 241 14.27 -10.79 4.99
C GLN A 241 12.91 -10.32 5.50
N GLU A 242 12.89 -9.93 6.77
CA GLU A 242 11.74 -9.36 7.45
C GLU A 242 11.98 -7.87 7.72
N PRO A 243 11.76 -6.99 6.72
CA PRO A 243 12.03 -5.57 6.85
C PRO A 243 11.04 -4.89 7.82
N ASN A 244 11.53 -3.96 8.63
CA ASN A 244 10.69 -3.06 9.40
C ASN A 244 10.43 -1.78 8.59
N TRP A 245 9.16 -1.45 8.36
CA TRP A 245 8.75 -0.25 7.62
C TRP A 245 9.33 1.02 8.26
N SER A 246 9.28 1.14 9.58
CA SER A 246 9.76 2.33 10.29
C SER A 246 11.28 2.50 10.22
N ASP A 247 12.02 1.41 10.10
CA ASP A 247 13.49 1.42 10.07
C ASP A 247 14.05 1.41 8.64
N THR A 248 13.19 1.33 7.62
CA THR A 248 13.62 1.30 6.22
C THR A 248 14.21 2.65 5.83
N ARG A 249 15.54 2.71 5.76
CA ARG A 249 16.30 3.93 5.48
C ARG A 249 16.21 4.30 3.99
N THR A 250 15.72 5.50 3.72
CA THR A 250 15.60 6.08 2.37
C THR A 250 16.80 6.99 2.06
N PRO A 251 17.16 7.17 0.78
CA PRO A 251 18.14 8.18 0.40
C PRO A 251 17.58 9.59 0.56
N VAL A 252 18.46 10.58 0.66
CA VAL A 252 18.07 11.99 0.57
C VAL A 252 17.69 12.29 -0.88
N ILE A 253 16.56 12.97 -1.08
CA ILE A 253 16.12 13.39 -2.41
C ILE A 253 16.69 14.78 -2.70
N GLY A 254 17.66 14.85 -3.62
CA GLY A 254 18.23 16.10 -4.10
C GLY A 254 17.22 16.94 -4.89
N ALA A 255 17.44 18.25 -4.94
CA ALA A 255 16.47 19.22 -5.44
C ALA A 255 16.05 18.99 -6.90
N SER A 256 16.94 18.46 -7.74
CA SER A 256 16.70 18.24 -9.17
C SER A 256 16.35 16.80 -9.51
N PHE A 257 16.39 15.87 -8.55
CA PHE A 257 16.19 14.45 -8.84
C PHE A 257 14.81 14.20 -9.44
N LEU A 258 13.78 14.74 -8.82
CA LEU A 258 12.41 14.47 -9.22
C LEU A 258 12.06 15.07 -10.59
N GLU A 259 12.54 16.28 -10.87
CA GLU A 259 12.37 16.93 -12.17
C GLU A 259 13.01 16.11 -13.29
N THR A 260 14.30 15.78 -13.14
CA THR A 260 15.05 15.02 -14.15
C THR A 260 14.53 13.59 -14.33
N CYS A 261 14.08 12.94 -13.24
CA CYS A 261 13.40 11.65 -13.27
C CYS A 261 12.13 11.71 -14.12
N ARG A 262 11.26 12.69 -13.89
CA ARG A 262 10.00 12.84 -14.66
C ARG A 262 10.26 13.13 -16.14
N GLU A 263 11.24 13.98 -16.44
CA GLU A 263 11.63 14.28 -17.82
C GLU A 263 12.04 13.00 -18.56
N CYS A 264 12.96 12.22 -17.98
CA CYS A 264 13.41 10.97 -18.59
C CYS A 264 12.29 9.92 -18.71
N CYS A 265 11.40 9.82 -17.72
CA CYS A 265 10.31 8.85 -17.74
C CYS A 265 9.22 9.19 -18.79
N ARG A 266 8.96 10.48 -19.04
CA ARG A 266 7.99 10.94 -20.04
C ARG A 266 8.32 10.44 -21.44
N ASP A 267 9.61 10.34 -21.76
CA ASP A 267 10.09 9.98 -23.09
C ASP A 267 10.07 8.46 -23.35
N GLN A 268 9.81 7.63 -22.33
CA GLN A 268 10.07 6.18 -22.35
C GLN A 268 8.84 5.30 -22.02
N GLY A 269 7.63 5.86 -21.98
CA GLY A 269 6.38 5.08 -21.93
C GLY A 269 6.22 4.17 -20.69
N GLY A 270 6.73 4.59 -19.52
CA GLY A 270 6.51 3.91 -18.23
C GLY A 270 7.52 2.82 -17.85
N GLY A 271 8.33 2.32 -18.78
CA GLY A 271 9.31 1.26 -18.49
C GLY A 271 10.59 1.71 -17.76
N LEU A 272 10.82 3.02 -17.62
CA LEU A 272 12.02 3.56 -17.00
C LEU A 272 11.93 3.63 -15.46
N SER A 273 10.76 3.99 -14.91
CA SER A 273 10.57 4.15 -13.45
C SER A 273 10.93 2.88 -12.65
N PRO A 274 10.51 1.66 -13.06
CA PRO A 274 10.93 0.44 -12.37
C PRO A 274 12.45 0.20 -12.41
N ARG A 275 13.11 0.60 -13.51
CA ARG A 275 14.57 0.46 -13.67
C ARG A 275 15.34 1.46 -12.83
N ILE A 276 14.83 2.69 -12.71
CA ILE A 276 15.35 3.71 -11.78
C ILE A 276 15.28 3.18 -10.35
N LEU A 277 14.11 2.66 -9.93
CA LEU A 277 13.91 2.12 -8.58
C LEU A 277 14.86 0.95 -8.30
N ARG A 278 15.04 0.02 -9.25
CA ARG A 278 16.05 -1.02 -9.14
C ARG A 278 17.45 -0.44 -8.91
N ALA A 279 17.88 0.54 -9.71
CA ALA A 279 19.19 1.17 -9.57
C ALA A 279 19.36 1.85 -8.20
N ILE A 280 18.32 2.48 -7.65
CA ILE A 280 18.32 3.06 -6.31
C ILE A 280 18.45 1.98 -5.24
N VAL A 281 17.63 0.93 -5.31
CA VAL A 281 17.66 -0.22 -4.37
C VAL A 281 19.05 -0.84 -4.33
N GLU A 282 19.62 -1.17 -5.49
CA GLU A 282 20.97 -1.73 -5.56
C GLU A 282 22.04 -0.75 -5.05
N THR A 283 21.82 0.56 -5.13
CA THR A 283 22.74 1.58 -4.57
C THR A 283 22.69 1.59 -3.07
N MET A 284 21.49 1.65 -2.49
CA MET A 284 21.28 1.64 -1.05
C MET A 284 21.79 0.36 -0.39
N GLN A 285 21.72 -0.76 -1.11
CA GLN A 285 22.12 -2.08 -0.60
C GLN A 285 23.53 -2.50 -1.06
N SER A 286 24.28 -1.61 -1.74
CA SER A 286 25.65 -1.86 -2.21
C SER A 286 25.78 -3.13 -3.07
N GLN A 287 24.80 -3.38 -3.92
CA GLN A 287 24.74 -4.51 -4.83
C GLN A 287 25.19 -4.12 -6.24
N ASN A 288 25.59 -5.11 -7.03
CA ASN A 288 25.99 -4.93 -8.44
C ASN A 288 26.97 -3.75 -8.65
N MET A 289 28.02 -3.70 -7.83
CA MET A 289 28.98 -2.58 -7.83
C MET A 289 29.77 -2.42 -9.13
N ALA A 290 29.70 -3.40 -10.04
CA ALA A 290 30.27 -3.29 -11.39
C ALA A 290 29.58 -2.20 -12.24
N ALA A 291 28.32 -1.88 -11.93
CA ALA A 291 27.54 -0.83 -12.59
C ALA A 291 27.74 0.57 -11.96
N VAL A 292 28.64 0.71 -10.98
CA VAL A 292 28.89 1.98 -10.28
C VAL A 292 30.24 2.53 -10.73
N HIS A 293 30.25 3.81 -11.07
CA HIS A 293 31.42 4.52 -11.57
C HIS A 293 31.56 5.88 -10.88
N ALA A 294 32.80 6.29 -10.63
CA ALA A 294 33.08 7.65 -10.21
C ALA A 294 32.63 8.64 -11.31
N LEU A 295 31.81 9.63 -10.94
CA LEU A 295 31.51 10.74 -11.83
C LEU A 295 32.68 11.72 -11.80
N ARG A 296 33.40 11.83 -12.92
CA ARG A 296 34.67 12.57 -13.00
C ARG A 296 34.46 14.02 -13.47
N THR A 297 35.44 14.88 -13.19
CA THR A 297 35.41 16.29 -13.61
C THR A 297 35.50 16.48 -15.12
N GLY A 298 35.98 15.47 -15.85
CA GLY A 298 36.10 15.45 -17.31
C GLY A 298 35.82 14.07 -17.91
N LYS A 299 36.12 13.91 -19.20
CA LYS A 299 35.80 12.70 -20.00
C LYS A 299 36.89 11.62 -19.92
N GLY A 300 38.06 11.94 -19.37
CA GLY A 300 39.20 11.03 -19.27
C GLY A 300 39.08 10.08 -18.08
N GLY A 301 39.59 8.86 -18.24
CA GLY A 301 39.65 7.87 -17.15
C GLY A 301 40.53 8.30 -15.97
N ASP A 302 41.47 9.22 -16.22
CA ASP A 302 42.38 9.78 -15.20
C ASP A 302 41.87 11.08 -14.58
N ASP A 303 40.76 11.65 -15.08
CA ASP A 303 40.20 12.88 -14.51
C ASP A 303 39.76 12.62 -13.06
N PRO A 304 40.01 13.55 -12.13
CA PRO A 304 39.63 13.34 -10.74
C PRO A 304 38.11 13.16 -10.60
N GLN A 305 37.70 12.42 -9.58
CA GLN A 305 36.29 12.32 -9.21
C GLN A 305 35.78 13.72 -8.81
N ARG A 306 34.57 14.07 -9.24
CA ARG A 306 33.92 15.30 -8.80
C ARG A 306 33.53 15.17 -7.33
N MET A 307 33.77 16.24 -6.58
CA MET A 307 33.55 16.31 -5.14
C MET A 307 32.68 17.51 -4.80
N ARG A 308 31.80 17.38 -3.80
CA ARG A 308 31.08 18.47 -3.14
C ARG A 308 31.53 18.50 -1.68
N GLY A 309 32.55 19.31 -1.40
CA GLY A 309 33.28 19.20 -0.13
C GLY A 309 33.93 17.81 0.01
N ASN A 310 33.45 17.02 0.98
CA ASN A 310 33.90 15.64 1.20
C ASN A 310 32.98 14.58 0.55
N ASP A 311 31.87 15.00 -0.06
CA ASP A 311 30.92 14.10 -0.73
C ASP A 311 31.45 13.73 -2.12
N LYS A 312 31.27 12.46 -2.52
CA LYS A 312 31.79 11.92 -3.78
C LYS A 312 30.68 11.78 -4.80
N ALA A 313 30.87 12.32 -6.00
CA ALA A 313 29.92 12.15 -7.08
C ALA A 313 30.05 10.76 -7.69
N GLN A 314 28.96 10.02 -7.72
CA GLN A 314 28.86 8.69 -8.32
C GLN A 314 27.86 8.73 -9.47
N ARG A 315 28.08 7.87 -10.45
CA ARG A 315 27.10 7.54 -11.48
C ARG A 315 26.88 6.03 -11.48
N ARG A 316 25.64 5.63 -11.68
CA ARG A 316 25.24 4.23 -11.78
C ARG A 316 24.47 3.98 -13.05
N ASP A 317 24.75 2.87 -13.70
CA ASP A 317 24.03 2.45 -14.89
C ASP A 317 22.59 2.03 -14.53
N ILE A 318 21.61 2.67 -15.15
CA ILE A 318 20.20 2.25 -15.07
C ILE A 318 19.93 1.26 -16.19
N ASP A 319 20.35 1.61 -17.41
CA ASP A 319 20.37 0.80 -18.61
C ASP A 319 21.45 1.33 -19.58
N TYR A 320 21.32 1.06 -20.89
CA TYR A 320 22.28 1.53 -21.89
C TYR A 320 22.13 3.03 -22.26
N GLU A 321 20.99 3.66 -21.93
CA GLU A 321 20.68 5.05 -22.29
C GLU A 321 20.75 6.00 -21.09
N PHE A 322 20.53 5.52 -19.88
CA PHE A 322 20.31 6.33 -18.69
C PHE A 322 21.25 5.96 -17.53
N HIS A 323 21.64 6.99 -16.78
CA HIS A 323 22.41 6.88 -15.54
C HIS A 323 21.68 7.55 -14.39
N LEU A 324 21.88 7.00 -13.19
CA LEU A 324 21.55 7.62 -11.92
C LEU A 324 22.80 8.33 -11.39
N HIS A 325 22.75 9.65 -11.26
CA HIS A 325 23.79 10.43 -10.58
C HIS A 325 23.39 10.66 -9.13
N TYR A 326 24.32 10.42 -8.21
CA TYR A 326 24.10 10.57 -6.78
C TYR A 326 25.38 10.99 -6.05
N TRP A 327 25.21 11.59 -4.88
CA TRP A 327 26.28 11.89 -3.96
C TRP A 327 26.39 10.80 -2.89
N GLU A 328 27.59 10.25 -2.74
CA GLU A 328 27.96 9.47 -1.56
C GLU A 328 28.49 10.46 -0.51
N CYS A 329 27.63 10.79 0.45
CA CYS A 329 27.89 11.82 1.43
C CYS A 329 28.91 11.34 2.47
N ALA A 330 29.71 12.26 3.02
CA ALA A 330 30.76 11.93 3.97
C ALA A 330 30.26 11.23 5.25
N ASN A 331 28.98 11.38 5.59
CA ASN A 331 28.32 10.72 6.72
C ASN A 331 27.77 9.31 6.38
N GLY A 332 28.05 8.80 5.17
CA GLY A 332 27.58 7.51 4.68
C GLY A 332 26.13 7.51 4.17
N LEU A 333 25.50 8.67 4.03
CA LEU A 333 24.21 8.78 3.34
C LEU A 333 24.38 8.79 1.82
N VAL A 334 23.34 8.34 1.13
CA VAL A 334 23.19 8.51 -0.31
C VAL A 334 22.21 9.64 -0.56
N GLU A 335 22.59 10.59 -1.42
CA GLU A 335 21.70 11.64 -1.91
C GLU A 335 21.51 11.49 -3.42
N LEU A 336 20.27 11.24 -3.85
CA LEU A 336 19.93 11.12 -5.26
C LEU A 336 19.94 12.51 -5.90
N ALA A 337 20.76 12.71 -6.93
CA ALA A 337 20.95 14.02 -7.52
C ALA A 337 20.14 14.20 -8.82
N SER A 338 20.25 13.26 -9.76
CA SER A 338 19.54 13.33 -11.04
C SER A 338 19.50 12.00 -11.80
N VAL A 339 18.53 11.86 -12.70
CA VAL A 339 18.50 10.82 -13.75
C VAL A 339 18.82 11.49 -15.07
N VAL A 340 19.81 10.97 -15.80
CA VAL A 340 20.32 11.63 -17.01
C VAL A 340 20.64 10.64 -18.11
N HIS A 341 20.79 11.11 -19.35
CA HIS A 341 21.28 10.29 -20.44
C HIS A 341 22.78 9.94 -20.29
N HIS A 342 23.21 8.83 -20.89
CA HIS A 342 24.54 8.22 -20.74
C HIS A 342 25.72 9.19 -20.95
N ASN A 343 25.55 10.22 -21.78
CA ASN A 343 26.60 11.18 -22.13
C ASN A 343 26.57 12.47 -21.30
N ASP A 344 25.65 12.58 -20.34
CA ASP A 344 25.64 13.67 -19.38
C ASP A 344 26.63 13.37 -18.24
N PHE A 345 27.49 14.33 -17.96
CA PHE A 345 28.47 14.26 -16.88
C PHE A 345 28.28 15.39 -15.87
N SER A 346 27.17 16.11 -15.92
CA SER A 346 26.76 17.11 -14.94
C SER A 346 26.12 16.45 -13.72
N ILE A 347 26.22 17.09 -12.57
CA ILE A 347 25.49 16.67 -11.37
C ILE A 347 25.04 17.94 -10.64
N PRO A 348 23.77 18.04 -10.25
CA PRO A 348 23.30 19.11 -9.38
C PRO A 348 24.09 19.17 -8.07
N GLU A 349 24.41 20.39 -7.62
CA GLU A 349 25.07 20.63 -6.33
C GLU A 349 24.11 20.55 -5.15
#